data_AF-A0A967G1W2-F1
#
_entry.id   AF-A0A967G1W2-F1
#
_cell.length_a   1.000
_cell.length_b   1.000
_cell.length_c   1.000
_cell.angle_alpha   90.00
_cell.angle_beta   90.00
_cell.angle_gamma   90.00
#
_symmetry.space_group_name_H-M   'P 1'
#
loop_
_entity.id
_entity.type
_entity.pdbx_description
1 polymer ?
#
loop_
_entity_poly.entity_id
_entity_poly.type
_entity_poly.pdbx_seq_one_letter_code
_entity_poly.pdbx_strand_id
1 'polypeptide(L)'
;PEQLRIDILAEAVRSGCDFIDCEYENFLSAAVQEALKPVLSDNSNARLILSAHDFESRFEDINRLHHDILKVCPTAIPKLVYAANHINDCFEVF
;
A
#
# COMPACT_ATOMS: atom_id res chain seq x y z
N PRO A 1 -17.35 -6.66 1.73
CA PRO A 1 -17.59 -6.13 0.37
C PRO A 1 -16.56 -5.06 0.03
N GLU A 2 -16.15 -4.93 -1.23
CA GLU A 2 -15.10 -3.98 -1.63
C GLU A 2 -15.43 -2.54 -1.22
N GLN A 3 -16.61 -2.04 -1.58
CA GLN A 3 -17.04 -0.68 -1.25
C GLN A 3 -16.96 -0.38 0.25
N LEU A 4 -17.45 -1.29 1.11
CA LEU A 4 -17.37 -1.11 2.55
C LEU A 4 -15.93 -0.99 3.07
N ARG A 5 -14.96 -1.71 2.47
CA ARG A 5 -13.55 -1.58 2.86
C ARG A 5 -13.00 -0.20 2.51
N ILE A 6 -13.35 0.33 1.33
CA ILE A 6 -12.95 1.67 0.87
C ILE A 6 -13.53 2.73 1.80
N ASP A 7 -14.82 2.62 2.11
CA ASP A 7 -15.54 3.57 2.96
C ASP A 7 -14.92 3.64 4.37
N ILE A 8 -14.56 2.48 4.95
CA ILE A 8 -13.90 2.40 6.25
C ILE A 8 -12.54 3.09 6.24
N LEU A 9 -11.71 2.86 5.23
CA LEU A 9 -10.39 3.50 5.12
C LEU A 9 -10.53 5.02 4.96
N ALA A 10 -11.46 5.47 4.13
CA ALA A 10 -11.70 6.90 3.95
C ALA A 10 -12.23 7.57 5.24
N GLU A 11 -13.10 6.86 5.97
CA GLU A 11 -13.64 7.36 7.24
C GLU A 11 -12.59 7.40 8.36
N ALA A 12 -11.67 6.43 8.39
CA ALA A 12 -10.55 6.45 9.32
C ALA A 12 -9.70 7.72 9.14
N VAL A 13 -9.40 8.09 7.88
CA VAL A 13 -8.66 9.33 7.56
C VAL A 13 -9.44 10.57 7.99
N ARG A 14 -10.76 10.63 7.71
CA ARG A 14 -11.62 11.74 8.16
C ARG A 14 -11.73 11.84 9.68
N SER A 15 -11.63 10.71 10.38
CA SER A 15 -11.62 10.63 11.83
C SER A 15 -10.26 10.97 12.47
N GLY A 16 -9.24 11.26 11.66
CA GLY A 16 -7.95 11.74 12.13
C GLY A 16 -6.92 10.64 12.41
N CYS A 17 -7.01 9.46 11.77
CA CYS A 17 -5.94 8.48 11.89
C CYS A 17 -4.63 8.96 11.24
N ASP A 18 -3.49 8.60 11.83
CA ASP A 18 -2.17 8.94 11.28
C ASP A 18 -1.78 8.08 10.08
N PHE A 19 -2.24 6.83 10.03
CA PHE A 19 -1.88 5.87 8.99
C PHE A 19 -3.06 5.01 8.57
N ILE A 20 -3.14 4.75 7.27
CA ILE A 20 -3.96 3.68 6.70
C ILE A 20 -3.08 2.75 5.84
N ASP A 21 -3.41 1.46 5.83
CA ASP A 21 -2.79 0.47 4.95
C ASP A 21 -3.82 0.04 3.89
N CYS A 22 -3.42 0.14 2.62
CA CYS A 22 -4.19 -0.36 1.49
C CYS A 22 -3.29 -1.24 0.63
N GLU A 23 -3.76 -2.45 0.30
CA GLU A 23 -3.07 -3.32 -0.64
C GLU A 23 -2.90 -2.62 -2.00
N TYR A 24 -1.69 -2.67 -2.55
CA TYR A 24 -1.32 -2.00 -3.79
C TYR A 24 -2.24 -2.40 -4.95
N GLU A 25 -2.56 -3.70 -5.09
CA GLU A 25 -3.46 -4.19 -6.13
C GLU A 25 -4.85 -3.54 -6.06
N ASN A 26 -5.42 -3.41 -4.85
CA ASN A 26 -6.69 -2.72 -4.66
C ASN A 26 -6.56 -1.23 -4.99
N PHE A 27 -5.45 -0.60 -4.61
CA PHE A 27 -5.20 0.83 -4.88
C PHE A 27 -5.03 1.14 -6.38
N LEU A 28 -4.73 0.17 -7.24
CA LEU A 28 -4.72 0.37 -8.69
C LEU A 28 -6.12 0.62 -9.27
N SER A 29 -7.19 0.23 -8.56
CA SER A 29 -8.56 0.54 -8.95
C SER A 29 -8.85 2.04 -8.91
N ALA A 30 -9.43 2.56 -9.98
CA ALA A 30 -9.84 3.97 -10.06
C ALA A 30 -10.78 4.35 -8.90
N ALA A 31 -11.72 3.47 -8.55
CA ALA A 31 -12.67 3.72 -7.46
C ALA A 31 -11.98 3.91 -6.09
N VAL A 32 -10.94 3.13 -5.81
CA VAL A 32 -10.15 3.25 -4.57
C VAL A 32 -9.36 4.56 -4.57
N GLN A 33 -8.75 4.93 -5.69
CA GLN A 33 -7.99 6.18 -5.79
C GLN A 33 -8.90 7.41 -5.67
N GLU A 34 -10.05 7.40 -6.34
CA GLU A 34 -11.04 8.48 -6.29
C GLU A 34 -11.59 8.68 -4.87
N ALA A 35 -11.73 7.60 -4.09
CA ALA A 35 -12.19 7.70 -2.71
C ALA A 35 -11.10 8.14 -1.73
N LEU A 36 -9.87 7.62 -1.86
CA LEU A 36 -8.81 7.84 -0.87
C LEU A 36 -7.95 9.07 -1.12
N LYS A 37 -7.64 9.42 -2.39
CA LYS A 37 -6.76 10.56 -2.69
C LYS A 37 -7.29 11.91 -2.17
N PRO A 38 -8.60 12.23 -2.28
CA PRO A 38 -9.11 13.50 -1.75
C PRO A 38 -8.97 13.58 -0.23
N VAL A 39 -9.42 12.56 0.51
CA VAL A 39 -9.37 12.58 1.99
C VAL A 39 -7.95 12.60 2.54
N LEU A 40 -7.00 11.95 1.87
CA LEU A 40 -5.58 12.01 2.22
C LEU A 40 -4.95 13.38 1.90
N SER A 41 -5.46 14.08 0.89
CA SER A 41 -4.98 15.44 0.55
C SER A 41 -5.51 16.49 1.53
N ASP A 42 -6.73 16.29 2.04
CA ASP A 42 -7.37 17.18 3.01
C ASP A 42 -6.83 17.01 4.45
N ASN A 43 -6.21 15.86 4.76
CA ASN A 43 -5.62 15.57 6.06
C ASN A 43 -4.10 15.40 5.95
N SER A 44 -3.35 16.49 6.15
CA SER A 44 -1.89 16.52 6.00
C SER A 44 -1.11 15.64 6.99
N ASN A 45 -1.74 15.18 8.07
CA ASN A 45 -1.12 14.27 9.04
C ASN A 45 -1.27 12.80 8.65
N ALA A 46 -2.31 12.46 7.88
CA ALA A 46 -2.58 11.09 7.48
C ALA A 46 -1.60 10.65 6.37
N ARG A 47 -1.07 9.44 6.50
CA ARG A 47 -0.15 8.84 5.53
C ARG A 47 -0.65 7.49 5.04
N LEU A 48 -0.47 7.25 3.75
CA LEU A 48 -0.85 6.00 3.10
C LEU A 48 0.33 5.01 3.12
N ILE A 49 0.09 3.81 3.62
CA ILE A 49 0.94 2.64 3.41
C ILE A 49 0.35 1.87 2.22
N LEU A 50 1.17 1.62 1.20
CA LEU A 50 0.81 0.74 0.09
C LEU A 50 1.52 -0.59 0.27
N SER A 51 0.74 -1.63 0.54
CA SER A 51 1.26 -2.95 0.89
C SER A 51 1.16 -3.97 -0.24
N ALA A 52 2.16 -4.83 -0.36
CA ALA A 52 2.12 -6.01 -1.20
C ALA A 52 2.66 -7.21 -0.42
N HIS A 53 1.99 -8.35 -0.57
CA HIS A 53 2.28 -9.55 0.20
C HIS A 53 2.38 -10.75 -0.75
N ASP A 54 3.44 -11.54 -0.61
CA ASP A 54 3.53 -12.90 -1.18
C ASP A 54 3.80 -13.89 -0.04
N PHE A 55 2.78 -14.65 0.36
CA PHE A 55 2.89 -15.58 1.47
C PHE A 55 3.44 -16.95 1.07
N GLU A 56 3.70 -17.19 -0.22
CA GLU A 56 4.16 -18.48 -0.74
C GLU A 56 5.64 -18.43 -1.15
N SER A 57 6.10 -17.28 -1.64
CA SER A 57 7.46 -17.11 -2.15
C SER A 57 7.95 -15.67 -2.02
N ARG A 58 9.21 -15.44 -2.41
CA ARG A 58 9.75 -14.11 -2.69
C ARG A 58 9.15 -13.50 -3.95
N PHE A 59 9.13 -12.17 -4.02
CA PHE A 59 8.83 -11.45 -5.25
C PHE A 59 9.90 -11.70 -6.32
N GLU A 60 9.49 -11.72 -7.59
CA GLU A 60 10.43 -11.88 -8.71
C GLU A 60 11.43 -10.71 -8.79
N ASP A 61 10.93 -9.48 -8.64
CA ASP A 61 11.71 -8.24 -8.62
C ASP A 61 11.12 -7.25 -7.62
N ILE A 62 11.60 -7.32 -6.37
CA ILE A 62 11.12 -6.48 -5.28
C ILE A 62 11.44 -4.99 -5.50
N ASN A 63 12.56 -4.68 -6.15
CA ASN A 63 12.99 -3.31 -6.42
C ASN A 63 12.08 -2.65 -7.46
N ARG A 64 11.71 -3.40 -8.50
CA ARG A 64 10.71 -2.94 -9.47
C ARG A 64 9.36 -2.70 -8.82
N LEU A 65 8.87 -3.62 -7.99
CA LEU A 65 7.60 -3.44 -7.28
C LEU A 65 7.62 -2.20 -6.38
N HIS A 66 8.71 -1.98 -5.65
CA HIS A 66 8.93 -0.76 -4.85
C HIS A 66 8.84 0.51 -5.73
N HIS A 67 9.52 0.52 -6.88
CA HIS A 67 9.46 1.65 -7.82
C HIS A 67 8.06 1.87 -8.40
N ASP A 68 7.35 0.81 -8.74
CA ASP A 68 6.00 0.89 -9.31
C ASP A 68 5.02 1.51 -8.30
N ILE A 69 5.11 1.13 -7.02
CA ILE A 69 4.32 1.75 -5.93
C ILE A 69 4.59 3.26 -5.85
N LEU A 70 5.84 3.68 -5.80
CA LEU A 70 6.21 5.09 -5.67
C LEU A 70 5.89 5.91 -6.94
N LYS A 71 5.87 5.27 -8.10
CA LYS A 71 5.43 5.90 -9.35
C LYS A 71 3.93 6.20 -9.33
N VAL A 72 3.12 5.31 -8.75
CA VAL A 72 1.66 5.48 -8.63
C VAL A 72 1.30 6.48 -7.53
N CYS A 73 1.99 6.42 -6.39
CA CYS A 73 1.78 7.33 -5.26
C CYS A 73 3.12 7.72 -4.62
N PRO A 74 3.74 8.85 -5.02
CA PRO A 74 5.06 9.25 -4.54
C PRO A 74 5.15 9.53 -3.03
N THR A 75 4.01 9.78 -2.38
CA THR A 75 3.93 10.09 -0.94
C THR A 75 3.62 8.86 -0.08
N ALA A 76 3.34 7.70 -0.71
CA ALA A 76 3.06 6.48 0.01
C ALA A 76 4.32 5.94 0.71
N ILE A 77 4.09 5.16 1.77
CA ILE A 77 5.11 4.34 2.42
C ILE A 77 4.95 2.92 1.83
N PRO A 78 5.87 2.44 0.98
CA PRO A 78 5.80 1.08 0.46
C PRO A 78 6.04 0.06 1.58
N LYS A 79 5.24 -1.00 1.62
CA LYS A 79 5.39 -2.14 2.53
C LYS A 79 5.40 -3.43 1.72
N LEU A 80 6.56 -4.05 1.60
CA LEU A 80 6.75 -5.28 0.81
C LEU A 80 7.07 -6.42 1.77
N VAL A 81 6.22 -7.44 1.81
CA VAL A 81 6.35 -8.57 2.74
C VAL A 81 6.28 -9.86 1.93
N TYR A 82 7.23 -10.76 2.13
CA TYR A 82 7.22 -12.04 1.44
C TYR A 82 7.73 -13.19 2.30
N ALA A 83 7.36 -14.42 1.93
CA ALA A 83 7.89 -15.64 2.53
C ALA A 83 9.24 -16.00 1.89
N ALA A 84 10.30 -15.99 2.69
CA ALA A 84 11.61 -16.47 2.26
C ALA A 84 11.64 -18.01 2.22
N ASN A 85 12.09 -18.59 1.11
CA ASN A 85 12.28 -20.02 0.94
C ASN A 85 13.71 -20.47 1.26
N HIS A 86 14.65 -19.53 1.24
CA HIS A 86 16.04 -19.71 1.65
C HIS A 86 16.55 -18.46 2.36
N ILE A 87 17.56 -18.60 3.25
CA ILE A 87 18.14 -17.44 3.96
C ILE A 87 18.69 -16.37 3.01
N ASN A 88 19.09 -16.77 1.80
CA ASN A 88 19.60 -15.85 0.79
C ASN A 88 18.52 -14.90 0.26
N ASP A 89 17.25 -15.32 0.28
CA ASP A 89 16.14 -14.48 -0.17
C ASP A 89 16.01 -13.24 0.73
N CYS A 90 16.41 -13.32 2.00
CA CYS A 90 16.40 -12.20 2.93
C CYS A 90 17.43 -11.10 2.58
N PHE A 91 18.41 -11.39 1.72
CA PHE A 91 19.41 -10.39 1.32
C PHE A 91 19.02 -9.61 0.06
N GLU A 92 17.96 -9.99 -0.65
CA GLU A 92 17.49 -9.28 -1.84
C GLU A 92 16.85 -7.91 -1.52
N VAL A 93 16.63 -7.60 -0.24
CA VAL A 93 15.95 -6.37 0.24
C VAL A 93 16.86 -5.34 0.91
N PHE A 94 18.16 -5.63 1.01
CA PHE A 94 19.16 -4.74 1.62
C PHE A 94 20.11 -4.20 0.56
#